data_AF-A0A8T6ZY55-F1
#
_entry.id   AF-A0A8T6ZY55-F1
#
_cell.length_a   1.000
_cell.length_b   1.000
_cell.length_c   1.000
_cell.angle_alpha   90.00
_cell.angle_beta   90.00
_cell.angle_gamma   90.00
#
_symmetry.space_group_name_H-M   'P 1'
#
loop_
_entity.id
_entity.type
_entity.pdbx_description
1 polymer ?
#
loop_
_entity_poly.entity_id
_entity_poly.type
_entity_poly.pdbx_seq_one_letter_code
_entity_poly.pdbx_strand_id
1 'polypeptide(L)'
;MIKTYSQRLLPPYYGLAQIAESERARAVTADGQTWEIQFLHQGNNGLTQSSNGSKQSNLRYRRAVTISNSEIQQKNIGLDEEQIVDERILELTEFLADITLPFPAADHFEYWLLDAKDQSPLALIFSAKDPEQMNAYPSRPEWTALPAAVMPIEMTEDEQSYSSAPVNYRLERLVAERAGINPKAKWFTRSLNEEQLFPTLMLTEDWLEEESVDLCQRYLKRQASRLLMLHSLNQEQRRQLEINARSNAIEVARFYQLYPEVVDQVLMNAILVEAKLRSVSEDQPELHKRRDGIHYL
;
A
#
# COMPACT_ATOMS: atom_id res chain seq x y z
N MET A 1 -11.89 -9.22 21.52
CA MET A 1 -11.13 -7.95 21.50
C MET A 1 -10.65 -7.72 20.09
N ILE A 2 -10.99 -6.59 19.49
CA ILE A 2 -10.59 -6.25 18.12
C ILE A 2 -9.14 -5.74 18.13
N LYS A 3 -8.30 -6.28 17.25
CA LYS A 3 -6.92 -5.82 17.03
C LYS A 3 -6.90 -4.89 15.84
N THR A 4 -6.16 -3.79 15.93
CA THR A 4 -5.98 -2.84 14.83
C THR A 4 -4.51 -2.78 14.42
N TYR A 5 -4.27 -2.75 13.12
CA TYR A 5 -2.94 -2.62 12.55
C TYR A 5 -3.01 -2.19 11.09
N SER A 6 -1.89 -1.67 10.57
CA SER A 6 -1.71 -1.43 9.14
C SER A 6 -0.63 -2.33 8.54
N GLN A 7 -0.79 -2.61 7.24
CA GLN A 7 0.11 -3.47 6.46
C GLN A 7 0.29 -2.90 5.06
N ARG A 8 1.53 -2.95 4.52
CA ARG A 8 1.80 -2.55 3.13
C ARG A 8 1.18 -3.53 2.15
N LEU A 9 0.56 -2.96 1.12
CA LEU A 9 0.06 -3.71 -0.04
C LEU A 9 1.20 -3.84 -1.05
N LEU A 10 1.80 -5.03 -1.15
CA LEU A 10 2.97 -5.37 -1.97
C LEU A 10 2.79 -6.75 -2.66
N PRO A 11 3.49 -7.07 -3.76
CA PRO A 11 4.14 -6.18 -4.73
C PRO A 11 3.21 -5.87 -5.93
N PRO A 12 3.28 -4.68 -6.57
CA PRO A 12 4.05 -3.47 -6.19
C PRO A 12 3.46 -2.74 -4.97
N TYR A 13 4.13 -1.70 -4.47
CA TYR A 13 3.59 -0.89 -3.36
C TYR A 13 2.38 -0.06 -3.80
N TYR A 14 1.18 -0.47 -3.40
CA TYR A 14 -0.08 0.25 -3.67
C TYR A 14 -0.45 1.25 -2.58
N GLY A 15 0.02 1.05 -1.34
CA GLY A 15 -0.38 1.85 -0.18
C GLY A 15 -0.39 1.02 1.11
N LEU A 16 -1.08 1.53 2.13
CA LEU A 16 -1.32 0.82 3.39
C LEU A 16 -2.78 0.38 3.48
N ALA A 17 -2.99 -0.89 3.80
CA ALA A 17 -4.28 -1.35 4.29
C ALA A 17 -4.38 -1.12 5.79
N GLN A 18 -5.53 -0.63 6.24
CA GLN A 18 -5.91 -0.49 7.64
C GLN A 18 -6.84 -1.64 7.98
N ILE A 19 -6.50 -2.40 9.01
CA ILE A 19 -7.17 -3.66 9.34
C ILE A 19 -7.63 -3.60 10.81
N ALA A 20 -8.93 -3.82 11.02
CA ALA A 20 -9.52 -4.10 12.33
C ALA A 20 -10.01 -5.56 12.34
N GLU A 21 -9.37 -6.41 13.14
CA GLU A 21 -9.55 -7.87 13.11
C GLU A 21 -10.10 -8.40 14.44
N SER A 22 -11.20 -9.13 14.38
CA SER A 22 -11.73 -9.98 15.45
C SER A 22 -11.39 -11.45 15.19
N GLU A 23 -11.78 -12.35 16.09
CA GLU A 23 -11.52 -13.79 15.91
C GLU A 23 -12.28 -14.43 14.73
N ARG A 24 -13.30 -13.75 14.21
CA ARG A 24 -14.26 -14.33 13.24
C ARG A 24 -14.42 -13.50 11.98
N ALA A 25 -13.94 -12.26 11.98
CA ALA A 25 -14.07 -11.33 10.87
C ALA A 25 -12.99 -10.26 10.94
N ARG A 26 -12.75 -9.59 9.82
CA ARG A 26 -11.92 -8.39 9.76
C ARG A 26 -12.56 -7.34 8.88
N ALA A 27 -12.35 -6.08 9.21
CA ALA A 27 -12.63 -4.93 8.37
C ALA A 27 -11.34 -4.42 7.76
N VAL A 28 -11.33 -4.18 6.45
CA VAL A 28 -10.14 -3.74 5.70
C VAL A 28 -10.49 -2.51 4.87
N THR A 29 -9.65 -1.48 4.92
CA THR A 29 -9.74 -0.33 4.01
C THR A 29 -8.35 0.06 3.49
N ALA A 30 -8.29 0.63 2.28
CA ALA A 30 -7.08 1.20 1.70
C ALA A 30 -7.15 2.75 1.56
N ASP A 31 -8.27 3.37 1.95
CA ASP A 31 -8.47 4.83 1.84
C ASP A 31 -9.22 5.46 3.04
N GLY A 32 -9.67 4.66 4.02
CA GLY A 32 -10.45 5.15 5.16
C GLY A 32 -11.90 5.52 4.82
N GLN A 33 -12.28 5.54 3.54
CA GLN A 33 -13.62 5.89 3.08
C GLN A 33 -14.48 4.67 2.84
N THR A 34 -13.90 3.59 2.32
CA THR A 34 -14.63 2.35 2.01
C THR A 34 -14.04 1.19 2.79
N TRP A 35 -14.86 0.52 3.59
CA TRP A 35 -14.49 -0.63 4.40
C TRP A 35 -15.06 -1.92 3.80
N GLU A 36 -14.20 -2.93 3.65
CA GLU A 36 -14.59 -4.28 3.28
C GLU A 36 -14.62 -5.15 4.54
N ILE A 37 -15.81 -5.65 4.90
CA ILE A 37 -15.96 -6.62 5.97
C ILE A 37 -15.80 -8.03 5.38
N GLN A 38 -14.88 -8.80 5.95
CA GLN A 38 -14.56 -10.15 5.50
C GLN A 38 -14.72 -11.13 6.66
N PHE A 39 -15.36 -12.27 6.40
CA PHE A 39 -15.55 -13.31 7.38
C PHE A 39 -14.47 -14.38 7.28
N LEU A 40 -13.96 -14.78 8.43
CA LEU A 40 -13.05 -15.90 8.54
C LEU A 40 -13.79 -17.19 8.22
N HIS A 41 -13.38 -17.88 7.17
CA HIS A 41 -13.85 -19.23 6.87
C HIS A 41 -12.74 -20.21 7.20
N GLN A 42 -13.02 -21.14 8.11
CA GLN A 42 -12.22 -22.34 8.22
C GLN A 42 -12.50 -23.17 6.97
N GLY A 43 -11.48 -23.35 6.13
CA GLY A 43 -11.60 -24.27 5.02
C GLY A 43 -11.90 -25.67 5.56
N ASN A 44 -12.98 -26.30 5.09
CA ASN A 44 -13.06 -27.76 5.10
C ASN A 44 -11.92 -28.25 4.20
N ASN A 45 -10.73 -28.50 4.78
CA ASN A 45 -9.61 -29.07 4.05
C ASN A 45 -9.99 -30.50 3.64
N GLY A 46 -10.44 -30.66 2.39
CA GLY A 46 -9.94 -31.77 1.60
C GLY A 46 -8.42 -31.65 1.60
N LEU A 47 -7.75 -32.61 2.24
CA LEU A 47 -6.30 -32.69 2.38
C LEU A 47 -5.61 -32.59 1.02
N THR A 48 -5.20 -31.39 0.60
CA THR A 48 -4.12 -31.26 -0.37
C THR A 48 -2.83 -31.18 0.44
N GLN A 49 -2.12 -32.30 0.49
CA GLN A 49 -0.75 -32.32 0.99
C GLN A 49 0.08 -31.38 0.11
N SER A 50 0.44 -30.22 0.65
CA SER A 50 1.65 -29.52 0.22
C SER A 50 2.81 -30.47 0.47
N SER A 51 3.64 -30.72 -0.56
CA SER A 51 4.83 -31.57 -0.49
C SER A 51 5.91 -31.07 0.48
N ASN A 52 5.70 -29.91 1.11
CA ASN A 52 6.58 -29.34 2.13
C ASN A 52 5.86 -29.17 3.46
N GLY A 53 5.54 -30.28 4.15
CA GLY A 53 5.46 -30.49 5.61
C GLY A 53 4.82 -29.46 6.56
N SER A 54 4.30 -28.35 6.08
CA SER A 54 3.76 -27.23 6.84
C SER A 54 2.25 -27.38 6.87
N LYS A 55 1.72 -27.60 8.08
CA LYS A 55 0.28 -27.54 8.34
C LYS A 55 -0.15 -26.07 8.30
N GLN A 56 -0.34 -25.51 7.11
CA GLN A 56 -0.99 -24.21 6.97
C GLN A 56 -2.49 -24.40 7.18
N SER A 57 -3.04 -23.85 8.27
CA SER A 57 -4.47 -23.55 8.27
C SER A 57 -4.68 -22.43 7.26
N ASN A 58 -5.18 -22.76 6.07
CA ASN A 58 -5.62 -21.77 5.09
C ASN A 58 -6.90 -21.11 5.60
N LEU A 59 -6.75 -20.27 6.62
CA LEU A 59 -7.77 -19.33 7.06
C LEU A 59 -8.08 -18.44 5.87
N ARG A 60 -9.26 -18.62 5.29
CA ARG A 60 -9.66 -17.90 4.09
C ARG A 60 -10.68 -16.84 4.48
N TYR A 61 -10.26 -15.59 4.43
CA TYR A 61 -11.20 -14.49 4.51
C TYR A 61 -12.02 -14.42 3.22
N ARG A 62 -13.33 -14.22 3.36
CA ARG A 62 -14.23 -13.96 2.23
C ARG A 62 -15.02 -12.70 2.51
N ARG A 63 -15.07 -11.82 1.53
CA ARG A 63 -15.88 -10.60 1.57
C ARG A 63 -17.34 -10.94 1.87
N ALA A 64 -17.89 -10.30 2.89
CA ALA A 64 -19.29 -10.32 3.23
C ALA A 64 -20.00 -9.08 2.67
N VAL A 65 -19.49 -7.88 3.00
CA VAL A 65 -20.11 -6.61 2.64
C VAL A 65 -19.07 -5.51 2.44
N THR A 66 -19.45 -4.46 1.71
CA THR A 66 -18.71 -3.21 1.61
C THR A 66 -19.56 -2.10 2.19
N ILE A 67 -18.99 -1.29 3.09
CA ILE A 67 -19.69 -0.22 3.80
C ILE A 67 -18.84 1.04 3.72
N SER A 68 -19.44 2.18 3.39
CA SER A 68 -18.76 3.47 3.42
C SER A 68 -18.61 3.99 4.85
N ASN A 69 -17.59 4.82 5.09
CA ASN A 69 -17.43 5.50 6.37
C ASN A 69 -18.65 6.38 6.71
N SER A 70 -19.29 7.00 5.71
CA SER A 70 -20.55 7.73 5.93
C SER A 70 -21.67 6.86 6.47
N GLU A 71 -21.83 5.63 5.95
CA GLU A 71 -22.84 4.67 6.44
C GLU A 71 -22.55 4.25 7.89
N ILE A 72 -21.29 4.00 8.22
CA ILE A 72 -20.84 3.68 9.60
C ILE A 72 -21.19 4.84 10.55
N GLN A 73 -20.81 6.07 10.19
CA GLN A 73 -21.03 7.25 11.02
C GLN A 73 -22.51 7.59 11.22
N GLN A 74 -23.35 7.34 10.19
CA GLN A 74 -24.80 7.52 10.27
C GLN A 74 -25.52 6.35 10.95
N LYS A 75 -24.80 5.28 11.30
CA LYS A 75 -25.37 3.99 11.74
C LYS A 75 -26.43 3.46 10.75
N ASN A 76 -26.25 3.79 9.48
CA ASN A 76 -27.14 3.39 8.39
C ASN A 76 -26.43 2.33 7.56
N ILE A 77 -26.23 1.16 8.17
CA ILE A 77 -25.63 0.00 7.52
C ILE A 77 -26.73 -0.57 6.63
N GLY A 78 -26.80 -0.08 5.38
CA GLY A 78 -27.88 -0.33 4.42
C GLY A 78 -28.10 -1.81 4.13
N LEU A 79 -28.92 -2.45 4.95
CA LEU A 79 -29.43 -3.80 4.79
C LEU A 79 -30.95 -3.66 4.90
N ASP A 80 -31.69 -4.20 3.93
CA ASP A 80 -33.16 -4.13 3.88
C ASP A 80 -33.77 -4.40 5.27
N GLU A 81 -34.84 -3.69 5.65
CA GLU A 81 -35.45 -3.72 7.01
C GLU A 81 -35.85 -5.14 7.49
N GLU A 82 -35.85 -6.14 6.60
CA GLU A 82 -36.16 -7.55 6.88
C GLU A 82 -34.93 -8.46 7.06
N GLN A 83 -33.69 -7.99 6.82
CA GLN A 83 -32.48 -8.78 7.00
C GLN A 83 -31.88 -8.62 8.41
N ILE A 84 -31.75 -9.74 9.11
CA ILE A 84 -30.96 -9.81 10.34
C ILE A 84 -29.50 -9.53 9.98
N VAL A 85 -28.98 -8.38 10.40
CA VAL A 85 -27.57 -8.02 10.23
C VAL A 85 -26.72 -9.00 11.05
N ASP A 86 -25.72 -9.60 10.40
CA ASP A 86 -24.81 -10.51 11.07
C ASP A 86 -24.07 -9.80 12.20
N GLU A 87 -24.03 -10.40 13.39
CA GLU A 87 -23.41 -9.82 14.58
C GLU A 87 -21.94 -9.43 14.38
N ARG A 88 -21.22 -10.09 13.46
CA ARG A 88 -19.82 -9.76 13.13
C ARG A 88 -19.70 -8.43 12.40
N ILE A 89 -20.70 -8.07 11.60
CA ILE A 89 -20.76 -6.77 10.90
C ILE A 89 -21.07 -5.68 11.92
N LEU A 90 -22.04 -5.90 12.80
CA LEU A 90 -22.38 -4.95 13.87
C LEU A 90 -21.18 -4.71 14.79
N GLU A 91 -20.52 -5.77 15.28
CA GLU A 91 -19.34 -5.67 16.14
C GLU A 91 -18.24 -4.79 15.51
N LEU A 92 -17.90 -5.04 14.23
CA LEU A 92 -16.86 -4.29 13.55
C LEU A 92 -17.29 -2.85 13.24
N THR A 93 -18.52 -2.62 12.79
CA THR A 93 -18.99 -1.26 12.45
C THR A 93 -19.16 -0.37 13.68
N GLU A 94 -19.62 -0.92 14.81
CA GLU A 94 -19.63 -0.21 16.09
C GLU A 94 -18.22 0.19 16.51
N PHE A 95 -17.26 -0.73 16.42
CA PHE A 95 -15.87 -0.42 16.73
C PHE A 95 -15.27 0.64 15.79
N LEU A 96 -15.57 0.56 14.49
CA LEU A 96 -15.08 1.51 13.47
C LEU A 96 -15.69 2.91 13.57
N ALA A 97 -16.77 3.11 14.33
CA ALA A 97 -17.35 4.45 14.49
C ALA A 97 -16.41 5.42 15.22
N ASP A 98 -15.60 4.89 16.16
CA ASP A 98 -14.77 5.68 17.08
C ASP A 98 -13.26 5.56 16.81
N ILE A 99 -12.84 4.98 15.68
CA ILE A 99 -11.41 4.80 15.40
C ILE A 99 -10.72 6.11 15.00
N THR A 100 -9.40 6.14 15.20
CA THR A 100 -8.51 7.12 14.58
C THR A 100 -7.56 6.40 13.63
N LEU A 101 -7.42 6.93 12.41
CA LEU A 101 -6.50 6.45 11.40
C LEU A 101 -5.25 7.35 11.31
N PRO A 102 -4.12 6.82 10.82
CA PRO A 102 -3.86 5.42 10.50
C PRO A 102 -3.60 4.54 11.74
N PHE A 103 -3.82 3.22 11.60
CA PHE A 103 -3.43 2.22 12.60
C PHE A 103 -1.92 1.97 12.60
N PRO A 104 -1.33 1.52 13.73
CA PRO A 104 0.10 1.23 13.81
C PRO A 104 0.56 0.22 12.76
N ALA A 105 1.72 0.47 12.14
CA ALA A 105 2.35 -0.47 11.22
C ALA A 105 2.70 -1.78 11.95
N ALA A 106 2.37 -2.93 11.36
CA ALA A 106 2.64 -4.24 11.95
C ALA A 106 3.57 -5.13 11.12
N ASP A 107 3.82 -4.79 9.85
CA ASP A 107 4.60 -5.59 8.91
C ASP A 107 6.11 -5.26 8.97
N HIS A 108 6.74 -5.58 10.10
CA HIS A 108 8.15 -5.26 10.40
C HIS A 108 9.17 -6.23 9.80
N PHE A 109 8.73 -7.40 9.34
CA PHE A 109 9.57 -8.31 8.59
C PHE A 109 9.58 -7.87 7.14
N GLU A 110 10.73 -7.46 6.64
CA GLU A 110 10.87 -6.89 5.30
C GLU A 110 11.74 -7.79 4.43
N TYR A 111 11.27 -8.12 3.23
CA TYR A 111 11.99 -8.90 2.24
C TYR A 111 12.55 -7.97 1.16
N TRP A 112 13.85 -7.77 1.18
CA TRP A 112 14.55 -6.81 0.32
C TRP A 112 15.32 -7.52 -0.78
N LEU A 113 15.12 -7.05 -2.02
CA LEU A 113 16.06 -7.25 -3.13
C LEU A 113 17.40 -6.63 -2.76
N LEU A 114 18.50 -7.30 -3.09
CA LEU A 114 19.85 -6.84 -2.80
C LEU A 114 20.57 -6.40 -4.07
N ASP A 115 21.39 -5.36 -3.95
CA ASP A 115 22.29 -4.90 -5.00
C ASP A 115 23.32 -6.00 -5.35
N ALA A 116 23.52 -6.26 -6.64
CA ALA A 116 24.46 -7.28 -7.10
C ALA A 116 25.91 -6.98 -6.70
N LYS A 117 26.28 -5.71 -6.57
CA LYS A 117 27.65 -5.24 -6.33
C LYS A 117 28.08 -5.44 -4.89
N ASP A 118 27.25 -5.03 -3.93
CA ASP A 118 27.64 -4.95 -2.51
C ASP A 118 26.64 -5.59 -1.54
N GLN A 119 25.54 -6.15 -2.05
CA GLN A 119 24.47 -6.75 -1.25
C GLN A 119 23.73 -5.76 -0.34
N SER A 120 23.82 -4.46 -0.60
CA SER A 120 23.00 -3.44 0.06
C SER A 120 21.51 -3.59 -0.32
N PRO A 121 20.56 -3.14 0.53
CA PRO A 121 19.14 -3.19 0.21
C PRO A 121 18.81 -2.29 -0.99
N LEU A 122 18.36 -2.91 -2.08
CA LEU A 122 18.06 -2.26 -3.35
C LEU A 122 16.59 -1.82 -3.44
N ALA A 123 15.66 -2.74 -3.19
CA ALA A 123 14.23 -2.49 -3.29
C ALA A 123 13.43 -3.45 -2.40
N LEU A 124 12.39 -2.94 -1.73
CA LEU A 124 11.50 -3.78 -0.93
C LEU A 124 10.57 -4.56 -1.85
N ILE A 125 10.57 -5.89 -1.75
CA ILE A 125 9.71 -6.78 -2.53
C ILE A 125 8.45 -7.11 -1.74
N PHE A 126 8.60 -7.41 -0.45
CA PHE A 126 7.49 -7.89 0.36
C PHE A 126 7.67 -7.53 1.83
N SER A 127 6.58 -7.58 2.59
CA SER A 127 6.60 -7.42 4.03
C SER A 127 5.61 -8.37 4.70
N ALA A 128 5.92 -8.78 5.91
CA ALA A 128 5.12 -9.70 6.70
C ALA A 128 4.95 -9.17 8.12
N LYS A 129 3.76 -9.42 8.68
CA LYS A 129 3.44 -9.14 10.08
C LYS A 129 3.98 -10.22 11.01
N ASP A 130 3.80 -11.47 10.62
CA ASP A 130 4.12 -12.63 11.44
C ASP A 130 5.22 -13.49 10.78
N PRO A 131 6.18 -14.04 11.54
CA PRO A 131 7.26 -14.87 11.00
C PRO A 131 6.75 -16.10 10.21
N GLU A 132 5.58 -16.62 10.57
CA GLU A 132 4.97 -17.76 9.88
C GLU A 132 4.69 -17.47 8.41
N GLN A 133 4.39 -16.21 8.07
CA GLN A 133 4.16 -15.78 6.70
C GLN A 133 5.46 -15.81 5.88
N MET A 134 6.64 -15.63 6.49
CA MET A 134 7.92 -15.58 5.77
C MET A 134 8.20 -16.86 4.96
N ASN A 135 7.68 -18.01 5.39
CA ASN A 135 7.87 -19.30 4.71
C ASN A 135 7.01 -19.47 3.45
N ALA A 136 6.00 -18.62 3.26
CA ALA A 136 5.02 -18.73 2.16
C ALA A 136 5.32 -17.80 0.97
N TYR A 137 6.33 -16.91 1.06
CA TYR A 137 6.52 -15.79 0.13
C TYR A 137 8.00 -15.55 -0.23
N PRO A 138 8.26 -14.91 -1.37
CA PRO A 138 7.97 -15.35 -2.74
C PRO A 138 9.08 -16.27 -3.29
N SER A 139 8.74 -17.10 -4.29
CA SER A 139 9.69 -18.01 -4.94
C SER A 139 10.72 -17.32 -5.84
N ARG A 140 10.48 -16.05 -6.22
CA ARG A 140 11.37 -15.24 -7.05
C ARG A 140 11.64 -13.86 -6.43
N PRO A 141 12.91 -13.44 -6.33
CA PRO A 141 13.28 -12.13 -5.81
C PRO A 141 13.22 -11.07 -6.93
N GLU A 142 12.02 -10.67 -7.31
CA GLU A 142 11.78 -9.66 -8.35
C GLU A 142 11.02 -8.48 -7.75
N TRP A 143 11.47 -7.26 -8.02
CA TRP A 143 10.75 -6.03 -7.68
C TRP A 143 9.87 -5.62 -8.85
N THR A 144 8.66 -5.16 -8.55
CA THR A 144 7.74 -4.63 -9.55
C THR A 144 7.35 -3.19 -9.24
N ALA A 145 7.23 -2.39 -10.29
CA ALA A 145 6.71 -1.02 -10.20
C ALA A 145 5.19 -1.03 -10.26
N LEU A 146 4.54 0.01 -9.73
CA LEU A 146 3.12 0.24 -10.02
C LEU A 146 2.94 0.38 -11.54
N PRO A 147 2.00 -0.34 -12.18
CA PRO A 147 1.82 -0.24 -13.62
C PRO A 147 1.42 1.18 -14.05
N ALA A 148 1.88 1.62 -15.23
CA ALA A 148 1.51 2.93 -15.77
C ALA A 148 -0.01 3.11 -15.96
N ALA A 149 -0.76 2.02 -16.11
CA ALA A 149 -2.23 2.04 -16.16
C ALA A 149 -2.89 2.43 -14.82
N VAL A 150 -2.19 2.22 -13.70
CA VAL A 150 -2.63 2.61 -12.34
C VAL A 150 -2.03 3.96 -11.96
N MET A 151 -0.74 4.14 -12.23
CA MET A 151 0.02 5.32 -11.84
C MET A 151 0.78 5.87 -13.05
N PRO A 152 0.11 6.61 -13.94
CA PRO A 152 0.75 7.20 -15.11
C PRO A 152 1.74 8.29 -14.68
N ILE A 153 2.89 8.30 -15.34
CA ILE A 153 3.93 9.32 -15.20
C ILE A 153 4.07 9.99 -16.56
N GLU A 154 3.97 11.32 -16.57
CA GLU A 154 4.12 12.11 -17.79
C GLU A 154 5.49 11.87 -18.43
N MET A 155 5.49 11.57 -19.72
CA MET A 155 6.69 11.38 -20.52
C MET A 155 7.16 12.72 -21.12
N THR A 156 8.47 12.90 -21.24
CA THR A 156 9.04 14.08 -21.92
C THR A 156 8.75 14.03 -23.42
N GLU A 157 8.85 15.17 -24.11
CA GLU A 157 8.61 15.25 -25.56
C GLU A 157 9.57 14.33 -26.35
N ASP A 158 10.82 14.23 -25.91
CA ASP A 158 11.81 13.33 -26.49
C ASP A 158 11.41 11.86 -26.29
N GLU A 159 11.02 11.48 -25.07
CA GLU A 159 10.58 10.11 -24.77
C GLU A 159 9.37 9.70 -25.62
N GLN A 160 8.42 10.62 -25.84
CA GLN A 160 7.27 10.42 -26.70
C GLN A 160 7.68 10.27 -28.17
N SER A 161 8.58 11.12 -28.65
CA SER A 161 9.12 11.08 -30.02
C SER A 161 9.80 9.76 -30.33
N TYR A 162 10.51 9.18 -29.36
CA TYR A 162 11.16 7.88 -29.50
C TYR A 162 10.24 6.69 -29.19
N SER A 163 8.95 6.92 -28.89
CA SER A 163 8.01 5.86 -28.47
C SER A 163 8.57 5.00 -27.32
N SER A 164 9.23 5.67 -26.37
CA SER A 164 9.83 5.00 -25.22
C SER A 164 8.79 4.27 -24.39
N ALA A 165 9.19 3.18 -23.72
CA ALA A 165 8.30 2.52 -22.77
C ALA A 165 7.95 3.48 -21.60
N PRO A 166 6.81 3.28 -20.90
CA PRO A 166 6.47 4.09 -19.75
C PRO A 166 7.56 4.09 -18.67
N VAL A 167 7.71 5.19 -17.93
CA VAL A 167 8.72 5.36 -16.87
C VAL A 167 8.69 4.19 -15.87
N ASN A 168 7.51 3.73 -15.48
CA ASN A 168 7.32 2.63 -14.53
C ASN A 168 8.03 1.34 -15.00
N TYR A 169 7.86 0.99 -16.28
CA TYR A 169 8.48 -0.20 -16.86
C TYR A 169 10.00 -0.05 -16.99
N ARG A 170 10.47 1.15 -17.40
CA ARG A 170 11.90 1.43 -17.50
C ARG A 170 12.58 1.36 -16.13
N LEU A 171 11.96 1.88 -15.07
CA LEU A 171 12.48 1.78 -13.71
C LEU A 171 12.47 0.34 -13.18
N GLU A 172 11.42 -0.44 -13.44
CA GLU A 172 11.39 -1.86 -13.09
C GLU A 172 12.57 -2.62 -13.72
N ARG A 173 12.81 -2.38 -15.01
CA ARG A 173 13.95 -2.95 -15.73
C ARG A 173 15.28 -2.49 -15.14
N LEU A 174 15.42 -1.21 -14.82
CA LEU A 174 16.62 -0.64 -14.18
C LEU A 174 16.95 -1.34 -12.85
N VAL A 175 15.94 -1.57 -12.01
CA VAL A 175 16.07 -2.29 -10.74
C VAL A 175 16.48 -3.75 -10.97
N ALA A 176 15.87 -4.42 -11.95
CA ALA A 176 16.23 -5.80 -12.30
C ALA A 176 17.68 -5.91 -12.83
N GLU A 177 18.11 -4.97 -13.68
CA GLU A 177 19.48 -4.93 -14.19
C GLU A 177 20.50 -4.72 -13.07
N ARG A 178 20.22 -3.83 -12.11
CA ARG A 178 21.08 -3.61 -10.93
C ARG A 178 21.11 -4.79 -9.96
N ALA A 179 20.02 -5.55 -9.85
CA ALA A 179 19.98 -6.79 -9.07
C ALA A 179 20.79 -7.94 -9.73
N GLY A 180 21.14 -7.79 -11.01
CA GLY A 180 21.97 -8.70 -11.76
C GLY A 180 21.26 -9.97 -12.23
N ILE A 181 22.00 -10.84 -12.93
CA ILE A 181 21.47 -12.05 -13.60
C ILE A 181 20.88 -13.06 -12.59
N ASN A 182 21.44 -13.12 -11.38
CA ASN A 182 21.00 -14.01 -10.30
C ASN A 182 20.58 -13.16 -9.09
N PRO A 183 19.40 -12.51 -9.15
CA PRO A 183 18.95 -11.61 -8.10
C PRO A 183 18.84 -12.35 -6.77
N LYS A 184 19.26 -11.68 -5.70
CA LYS A 184 19.20 -12.20 -4.34
C LYS A 184 18.32 -11.30 -3.50
N ALA A 185 17.56 -11.90 -2.59
CA ALA A 185 16.80 -11.17 -1.60
C ALA A 185 16.95 -11.82 -0.23
N LYS A 186 16.75 -11.03 0.82
CA LYS A 186 16.84 -11.48 2.21
C LYS A 186 15.77 -10.82 3.08
N TRP A 187 15.37 -11.56 4.10
CA TRP A 187 14.51 -11.07 5.16
C TRP A 187 15.32 -10.28 6.19
N PHE A 188 14.79 -9.14 6.58
CA PHE A 188 15.30 -8.28 7.64
C PHE A 188 14.16 -7.98 8.60
N THR A 189 14.49 -7.77 9.88
CA THR A 189 13.52 -7.31 10.87
C THR A 189 13.84 -5.86 11.16
N ARG A 190 12.97 -4.94 10.76
CA ARG A 190 13.16 -3.53 11.11
C ARG A 190 12.72 -3.29 12.54
N SER A 191 13.66 -2.92 13.41
CA SER A 191 13.30 -2.31 14.68
C SER A 191 12.97 -0.83 14.48
N LEU A 192 12.05 -0.29 15.29
CA LEU A 192 11.61 1.12 15.21
C LEU A 192 12.75 2.14 15.39
N ASN A 193 13.91 1.72 15.92
CA ASN A 193 15.04 2.57 16.28
C ASN A 193 16.33 2.29 15.48
N GLU A 194 16.29 1.39 14.49
CA GLU A 194 17.45 1.13 13.65
C GLU A 194 17.49 2.07 12.45
N GLU A 195 18.40 3.05 12.50
CA GLU A 195 18.91 3.78 11.33
C GLU A 195 19.79 2.87 10.45
N GLN A 196 19.36 1.64 10.17
CA GLN A 196 20.07 0.82 9.19
C GLN A 196 19.88 1.45 7.79
N LEU A 197 20.91 1.28 6.95
CA LEU A 197 21.11 1.77 5.57
C LEU A 197 20.06 1.26 4.56
N PHE A 198 18.80 1.16 4.95
CA PHE A 198 17.69 0.77 4.10
C PHE A 198 17.08 2.01 3.46
N PRO A 199 16.82 1.99 2.14
CA PRO A 199 16.13 3.08 1.48
C PRO A 199 14.79 3.38 2.15
N THR A 200 14.59 4.62 2.60
CA THR A 200 13.37 4.98 3.36
C THR A 200 12.11 4.87 2.51
N LEU A 201 12.21 5.17 1.22
CA LEU A 201 11.12 5.13 0.26
C LEU A 201 10.98 3.75 -0.42
N MET A 202 11.52 2.70 0.21
CA MET A 202 11.43 1.30 -0.24
C MET A 202 12.18 0.98 -1.54
N LEU A 203 12.89 1.96 -2.10
CA LEU A 203 13.68 1.85 -3.32
C LEU A 203 14.93 2.71 -3.18
N THR A 204 16.10 2.20 -3.61
CA THR A 204 17.33 3.00 -3.63
C THR A 204 17.22 4.18 -4.58
N GLU A 205 17.79 5.31 -4.17
CA GLU A 205 17.89 6.53 -4.98
C GLU A 205 19.32 6.75 -5.51
N ASP A 206 20.28 5.92 -5.06
CA ASP A 206 21.70 6.04 -5.40
C ASP A 206 22.02 5.45 -6.78
N TRP A 207 21.64 6.13 -7.86
CA TRP A 207 21.90 5.71 -9.24
C TRP A 207 23.09 6.44 -9.86
N LEU A 208 23.88 5.72 -10.67
CA LEU A 208 25.11 6.27 -11.27
C LEU A 208 24.85 7.21 -12.45
N GLU A 209 23.85 6.89 -13.27
CA GLU A 209 23.54 7.62 -14.49
C GLU A 209 22.43 8.64 -14.25
N GLU A 210 22.55 9.84 -14.81
CA GLU A 210 21.59 10.93 -14.63
C GLU A 210 20.17 10.53 -15.10
N GLU A 211 20.07 9.78 -16.22
CA GLU A 211 18.78 9.25 -16.70
C GLU A 211 18.15 8.28 -15.69
N SER A 212 18.97 7.46 -15.04
CA SER A 212 18.50 6.52 -14.01
C SER A 212 17.99 7.25 -12.77
N VAL A 213 18.68 8.33 -12.37
CA VAL A 213 18.26 9.21 -11.28
C VAL A 213 16.92 9.87 -11.64
N ASP A 214 16.77 10.42 -12.85
CA ASP A 214 15.52 11.06 -13.33
C ASP A 214 14.34 10.09 -13.30
N LEU A 215 14.50 8.87 -13.83
CA LEU A 215 13.46 7.84 -13.82
C LEU A 215 13.01 7.50 -12.40
N CYS A 216 13.96 7.31 -11.48
CA CYS A 216 13.67 7.01 -10.08
C CYS A 216 12.93 8.19 -9.41
N GLN A 217 13.42 9.41 -9.60
CA GLN A 217 12.83 10.61 -8.99
C GLN A 217 11.42 10.88 -9.52
N ARG A 218 11.17 10.76 -10.82
CA ARG A 218 9.83 10.93 -11.41
C ARG A 218 8.85 9.90 -10.89
N TYR A 219 9.30 8.65 -10.72
CA TYR A 219 8.48 7.59 -10.12
C TYR A 219 8.14 7.88 -8.66
N LEU A 220 9.13 8.19 -7.82
CA LEU A 220 8.91 8.49 -6.40
C LEU A 220 8.06 9.76 -6.21
N LYS A 221 8.30 10.79 -7.02
CA LYS A 221 7.50 12.01 -7.05
C LYS A 221 6.03 11.72 -7.36
N ARG A 222 5.76 10.89 -8.38
CA ARG A 222 4.38 10.50 -8.71
C ARG A 222 3.76 9.63 -7.62
N GLN A 223 4.54 8.78 -6.96
CA GLN A 223 4.09 7.91 -5.87
C GLN A 223 3.95 8.64 -4.52
N ALA A 224 4.32 9.92 -4.43
CA ALA A 224 4.42 10.66 -3.18
C ALA A 224 3.13 10.64 -2.34
N SER A 225 1.96 10.76 -2.98
CA SER A 225 0.64 10.65 -2.33
C SER A 225 0.44 9.34 -1.55
N ARG A 226 1.07 8.24 -1.99
CA ARG A 226 1.04 6.94 -1.30
C ARG A 226 2.17 6.83 -0.28
N LEU A 227 3.36 7.28 -0.61
CA LEU A 227 4.52 7.23 0.28
C LEU A 227 4.30 8.02 1.57
N LEU A 228 3.49 9.09 1.55
CA LEU A 228 3.10 9.84 2.75
C LEU A 228 2.41 8.98 3.84
N MET A 229 1.83 7.83 3.48
CA MET A 229 1.25 6.89 4.44
C MET A 229 2.30 6.15 5.29
N LEU A 230 3.58 6.18 4.89
CA LEU A 230 4.63 5.48 5.63
C LEU A 230 4.87 6.13 7.01
N HIS A 231 5.02 5.28 8.03
CA HIS A 231 5.21 5.70 9.42
C HIS A 231 6.65 6.14 9.73
N SER A 232 7.63 5.62 8.98
CA SER A 232 9.07 5.79 9.26
C SER A 232 9.69 7.00 8.54
N LEU A 233 8.89 7.94 8.04
CA LEU A 233 9.40 9.14 7.36
C LEU A 233 9.86 10.16 8.39
N ASN A 234 11.06 10.71 8.21
CA ASN A 234 11.45 11.90 8.97
C ASN A 234 10.75 13.16 8.43
N GLN A 235 10.82 14.26 9.18
CA GLN A 235 10.11 15.49 8.83
C GLN A 235 10.53 16.10 7.50
N GLU A 236 11.82 16.01 7.11
CA GLU A 236 12.28 16.56 5.84
C GLU A 236 11.79 15.73 4.65
N GLN A 237 11.90 14.40 4.74
CA GLN A 237 11.35 13.49 3.74
C GLN A 237 9.84 13.68 3.57
N ARG A 238 9.11 13.80 4.70
CA ARG A 238 7.67 14.04 4.69
C ARG A 238 7.34 15.36 4.00
N ARG A 239 8.03 16.45 4.33
CA ARG A 239 7.85 17.75 3.66
C ARG A 239 8.09 17.67 2.16
N GLN A 240 9.16 17.00 1.71
CA GLN A 240 9.43 16.84 0.28
C GLN A 240 8.33 16.04 -0.43
N LEU A 241 7.83 14.97 0.21
CA LEU A 241 6.71 14.20 -0.32
C LEU A 241 5.41 15.01 -0.37
N GLU A 242 5.13 15.87 0.61
CA GLU A 242 3.98 16.79 0.59
C GLU A 242 4.05 17.75 -0.60
N ILE A 243 5.22 18.33 -0.87
CA ILE A 243 5.46 19.19 -2.04
C ILE A 243 5.24 18.41 -3.34
N ASN A 244 5.82 17.20 -3.44
CA ASN A 244 5.70 16.35 -4.62
C ASN A 244 4.27 15.86 -4.87
N ALA A 245 3.50 15.62 -3.82
CA ALA A 245 2.12 15.14 -3.91
C ALA A 245 1.13 16.23 -4.40
N ARG A 246 1.53 17.51 -4.41
CA ARG A 246 0.68 18.64 -4.80
C ARG A 246 -0.02 18.47 -6.15
N SER A 247 0.68 17.94 -7.16
CA SER A 247 0.09 17.74 -8.49
C SER A 247 -0.98 16.64 -8.54
N ASN A 248 -1.11 15.85 -7.48
CA ASN A 248 -2.03 14.72 -7.38
C ASN A 248 -3.11 14.96 -6.31
N ALA A 249 -3.69 16.16 -6.29
CA ALA A 249 -4.60 16.62 -5.23
C ALA A 249 -5.77 15.67 -4.92
N ILE A 250 -6.40 15.08 -5.94
CA ILE A 250 -7.52 14.13 -5.77
C ILE A 250 -7.05 12.89 -4.99
N GLU A 251 -5.85 12.39 -5.28
CA GLU A 251 -5.28 11.22 -4.63
C GLU A 251 -4.81 11.53 -3.20
N VAL A 252 -4.30 12.75 -2.97
CA VAL A 252 -4.02 13.25 -1.62
C VAL A 252 -5.30 13.30 -0.79
N ALA A 253 -6.38 13.87 -1.31
CA ALA A 253 -7.66 13.90 -0.61
C ALA A 253 -8.21 12.51 -0.30
N ARG A 254 -7.99 11.53 -1.20
CA ARG A 254 -8.37 10.14 -0.98
C ARG A 254 -7.61 9.51 0.20
N PHE A 255 -6.31 9.74 0.31
CA PHE A 255 -5.46 9.09 1.32
C PHE A 255 -5.18 9.94 2.56
N TYR A 256 -5.68 11.18 2.63
CA TYR A 256 -5.35 12.14 3.67
C TYR A 256 -5.54 11.60 5.10
N GLN A 257 -6.62 10.86 5.35
CA GLN A 257 -6.90 10.25 6.67
C GLN A 257 -5.89 9.16 7.06
N LEU A 258 -5.11 8.66 6.11
CA LEU A 258 -4.12 7.61 6.30
C LEU A 258 -2.70 8.17 6.47
N TYR A 259 -2.51 9.49 6.46
CA TYR A 259 -1.22 10.11 6.70
C TYR A 259 -0.96 10.20 8.21
N PRO A 260 0.12 9.58 8.73
CA PRO A 260 0.41 9.60 10.16
C PRO A 260 0.68 11.01 10.71
N GLU A 261 1.23 11.90 9.87
CA GLU A 261 1.61 13.27 10.22
C GLU A 261 1.55 14.15 8.96
N VAL A 262 1.33 15.45 9.16
CA VAL A 262 1.44 16.52 8.14
C VAL A 262 2.39 17.59 8.67
N VAL A 263 3.43 17.91 7.90
CA VAL A 263 4.45 18.90 8.27
C VAL A 263 4.02 20.31 7.86
N ASP A 264 3.55 20.49 6.64
CA ASP A 264 3.06 21.78 6.13
C ASP A 264 1.52 21.78 6.02
N GLN A 265 0.87 22.20 7.10
CA GLN A 265 -0.59 22.28 7.15
C GLN A 265 -1.17 23.28 6.13
N VAL A 266 -0.43 24.34 5.79
CA VAL A 266 -0.89 25.36 4.84
C VAL A 266 -0.92 24.77 3.43
N LEU A 267 0.16 24.12 3.02
CA LEU A 267 0.24 23.41 1.76
C LEU A 267 -0.83 22.30 1.67
N MET A 268 -0.94 21.47 2.72
CA MET A 268 -1.89 20.36 2.72
C MET A 268 -3.34 20.84 2.60
N ASN A 269 -3.72 21.89 3.34
CA ASN A 269 -5.04 22.49 3.21
C ASN A 269 -5.30 23.04 1.80
N ALA A 270 -4.30 23.67 1.18
CA ALA A 270 -4.43 24.16 -0.20
C ALA A 270 -4.68 23.01 -1.18
N ILE A 271 -3.96 21.89 -1.04
CA ILE A 271 -4.16 20.68 -1.86
C ILE A 271 -5.58 20.12 -1.67
N LEU A 272 -6.08 20.04 -0.43
CA LEU A 272 -7.42 19.53 -0.15
C LEU A 272 -8.53 20.43 -0.71
N VAL A 273 -8.36 21.76 -0.64
CA VAL A 273 -9.29 22.71 -1.26
C VAL A 273 -9.29 22.54 -2.78
N GLU A 274 -8.11 22.42 -3.39
CA GLU A 274 -7.99 22.17 -4.83
C GLU A 274 -8.68 20.86 -5.24
N ALA A 275 -8.46 19.78 -4.50
CA ALA A 275 -9.12 18.50 -4.73
C ALA A 275 -10.65 18.63 -4.67
N LYS A 276 -11.16 19.36 -3.68
CA LYS A 276 -12.60 19.62 -3.54
C LYS A 276 -13.16 20.41 -4.73
N LEU A 277 -12.46 21.44 -5.20
CA LEU A 277 -12.86 22.21 -6.38
C LEU A 277 -12.90 21.34 -7.64
N ARG A 278 -11.88 20.50 -7.86
CA ARG A 278 -11.85 19.57 -9.01
C ARG A 278 -12.96 18.53 -8.95
N SER A 279 -13.27 18.02 -7.75
CA SER A 279 -14.35 17.02 -7.56
C SER A 279 -15.76 17.53 -7.90
N VAL A 280 -15.96 18.86 -7.91
CA VAL A 280 -17.23 19.49 -8.30
C VAL A 280 -17.28 19.75 -9.82
N SER A 281 -16.13 19.81 -10.49
CA SER A 281 -16.00 20.18 -11.91
C SER A 281 -15.80 19.00 -12.87
N GLU A 282 -15.44 17.80 -12.39
CA GLU A 282 -15.14 16.63 -13.23
C GLU A 282 -16.00 15.40 -12.86
N ASP A 283 -16.34 14.58 -13.88
CA ASP A 283 -16.64 13.16 -13.68
C ASP A 283 -15.36 12.47 -13.17
N GLN A 284 -15.34 12.05 -11.91
CA GLN A 284 -14.14 11.47 -11.29
C GLN A 284 -13.59 10.31 -12.14
N PRO A 285 -12.28 10.29 -12.46
CA PRO A 285 -11.69 9.21 -13.25
C PRO A 285 -11.99 7.85 -12.62
N GLU A 286 -12.57 6.92 -13.39
CA GLU A 286 -12.89 5.54 -12.97
C GLU A 286 -11.68 4.80 -12.35
N LEU A 287 -10.45 5.21 -12.70
CA LEU A 287 -9.21 4.71 -12.10
C LEU A 287 -9.14 4.92 -10.57
N HIS A 288 -9.70 6.01 -10.04
CA HIS A 288 -9.73 6.28 -8.60
C HIS A 288 -10.79 5.47 -7.86
N LYS A 289 -11.73 4.84 -8.58
CA LYS A 289 -12.70 3.88 -8.01
C LYS A 289 -12.14 2.45 -7.98
N ARG A 290 -10.98 2.19 -8.61
CA ARG A 290 -10.38 0.85 -8.63
C ARG A 290 -9.85 0.48 -7.24
N ARG A 291 -10.24 -0.73 -6.83
CA ARG A 291 -9.96 -1.36 -5.53
C ARG A 291 -8.63 -2.14 -5.58
N ASP A 292 -7.63 -1.55 -6.22
CA ASP A 292 -6.37 -2.23 -6.51
C ASP A 292 -5.62 -2.51 -5.19
N GLY A 293 -5.32 -3.79 -4.91
CA GLY A 293 -4.45 -4.19 -3.80
C GLY A 293 -5.09 -4.97 -2.65
N ILE A 294 -6.38 -4.75 -2.30
CA ILE A 294 -7.02 -5.44 -1.15
C ILE A 294 -7.14 -6.96 -1.37
N HIS A 295 -7.18 -7.41 -2.62
CA HIS A 295 -7.24 -8.83 -2.98
C HIS A 295 -6.01 -9.66 -2.55
N TYR A 296 -4.92 -9.02 -2.13
CA TYR A 296 -3.68 -9.67 -1.75
C TYR A 296 -3.52 -9.89 -0.23
N LEU A 297 -4.51 -9.51 0.58
CA LEU A 297 -4.57 -9.72 2.04
C LEU A 297 -5.45 -10.91 2.44
#